data_AF-A0A0F9E6A2-F1
#
_entry.id   AF-A0A0F9E6A2-F1
#
_cell.length_a   1.000
_cell.length_b   1.000
_cell.length_c   1.000
_cell.angle_alpha   90.00
_cell.angle_beta   90.00
_cell.angle_gamma   90.00
#
_symmetry.space_group_name_H-M   'P 1'
#
loop_
_entity.id
_entity.type
_entity.pdbx_description
1 polymer ?
#
loop_
_entity_poly.entity_id
_entity_poly.type
_entity_poly.pdbx_seq_one_letter_code
_entity_poly.pdbx_strand_id
1 'polypeptide(L)'
;ESSPEGSGDSSVALRAYTPLGEIVAGYDWPINEAFQVVDCESSWSPDAISWAGSRGLMQLMPVHAWRFAARGWDYWVDVFVPERNVAIGYELWLEQGWVPWDCY
;
A
#
# COMPACT_ATOMS: atom_id res chain seq x y z
N GLU A 1 -8.35 -41.01 9.99
CA GLU A 1 -9.08 -39.81 9.57
C GLU A 1 -8.09 -38.70 9.28
N SER A 2 -8.29 -38.02 8.17
CA SER A 2 -7.34 -37.10 7.55
C SER A 2 -7.26 -35.76 8.30
N SER A 3 -6.05 -35.19 8.32
CA SER A 3 -5.71 -33.87 8.87
C SER A 3 -6.59 -32.74 8.34
N PRO A 4 -6.88 -31.68 9.13
CA PRO A 4 -7.35 -30.43 8.57
C PRO A 4 -6.16 -29.66 8.01
N GLU A 5 -6.10 -29.55 6.68
CA GLU A 5 -5.33 -28.52 5.99
C GLU A 5 -6.02 -27.17 6.22
N GLY A 6 -5.26 -26.17 6.68
CA GLY A 6 -5.81 -24.84 6.93
C GLY A 6 -4.84 -23.87 7.59
N SER A 7 -3.58 -23.85 7.17
CA SER A 7 -2.61 -22.81 7.60
C SER A 7 -2.69 -21.57 6.70
N GLY A 8 -3.90 -21.06 6.48
CA GLY A 8 -4.11 -19.77 5.83
C GLY A 8 -3.77 -18.66 6.82
N ASP A 9 -2.87 -17.77 6.42
CA ASP A 9 -2.17 -16.78 7.25
C ASP A 9 -3.12 -15.87 8.05
N SER A 10 -3.28 -16.16 9.33
CA SER A 10 -4.11 -15.39 10.27
C SER A 10 -3.70 -13.91 10.35
N SER A 11 -2.47 -13.56 9.98
CA SER A 11 -1.97 -12.18 10.03
C SER A 11 -2.56 -11.32 8.91
N VAL A 12 -2.75 -11.87 7.71
CA VAL A 12 -3.44 -11.20 6.59
C VAL A 12 -4.89 -10.95 6.96
N ALA A 13 -5.58 -12.00 7.45
CA ALA A 13 -6.98 -11.87 7.84
C ALA A 13 -7.16 -10.80 8.92
N LEU A 14 -6.30 -10.76 9.95
CA LEU A 14 -6.35 -9.74 11.00
C LEU A 14 -6.10 -8.32 10.49
N ARG A 15 -5.17 -8.14 9.53
CA ARG A 15 -4.87 -6.83 8.95
C ARG A 15 -6.04 -6.28 8.13
N ALA A 16 -6.74 -7.14 7.38
CA ALA A 16 -7.88 -6.74 6.55
C ALA A 16 -9.06 -6.16 7.37
N TYR A 17 -9.14 -6.42 8.67
CA TYR A 17 -10.16 -5.86 9.57
C TYR A 17 -9.74 -4.54 10.24
N THR A 18 -8.61 -3.96 9.85
CA THR A 18 -8.22 -2.60 10.28
C THR A 18 -8.68 -1.59 9.23
N PRO A 19 -8.98 -0.33 9.59
CA PRO A 19 -9.34 0.70 8.61
C PRO A 19 -8.29 0.86 7.50
N LEU A 20 -6.99 0.75 7.81
CA LEU A 20 -5.93 0.81 6.80
C LEU A 20 -5.91 -0.44 5.91
N GLY A 21 -6.10 -1.62 6.50
CA GLY A 21 -6.20 -2.87 5.76
C GLY A 21 -7.39 -2.91 4.81
N GLU A 22 -8.55 -2.37 5.20
CA GLU A 22 -9.72 -2.24 4.32
C GLU A 22 -9.42 -1.35 3.11
N ILE A 23 -8.68 -0.25 3.31
CA ILE A 23 -8.25 0.64 2.22
C ILE A 23 -7.33 -0.09 1.25
N VAL A 24 -6.33 -0.82 1.75
CA VAL A 24 -5.38 -1.58 0.92
C VAL A 24 -6.07 -2.77 0.24
N ALA A 25 -6.98 -3.45 0.91
CA ALA A 25 -7.76 -4.57 0.37
C ALA A 25 -8.83 -4.15 -0.64
N GLY A 26 -9.14 -2.86 -0.75
CA GLY A 26 -10.19 -2.32 -1.62
C GLY A 26 -9.87 -2.32 -3.11
N TYR A 27 -8.73 -2.87 -3.52
CA TYR A 27 -8.23 -2.87 -4.91
C TYR A 27 -7.94 -4.29 -5.41
N ASP A 28 -7.99 -4.50 -6.73
CA ASP A 28 -7.89 -5.83 -7.36
C ASP A 28 -6.45 -6.43 -7.43
N TRP A 29 -5.47 -5.86 -6.73
CA TRP A 29 -4.12 -6.45 -6.64
C TRP A 29 -4.11 -7.71 -5.73
N PRO A 30 -3.06 -8.56 -5.80
CA PRO A 30 -2.92 -9.65 -4.85
C PRO A 30 -2.77 -9.13 -3.41
N ILE A 31 -3.81 -9.32 -2.59
CA ILE A 31 -3.92 -8.71 -1.25
C ILE A 31 -2.74 -9.05 -0.33
N ASN A 32 -2.24 -10.29 -0.39
CA ASN A 32 -1.12 -10.72 0.45
C ASN A 32 0.16 -9.94 0.10
N GLU A 33 0.42 -9.73 -1.19
CA GLU A 33 1.59 -8.98 -1.68
C GLU A 33 1.45 -7.50 -1.33
N ALA A 34 0.25 -6.92 -1.50
CA ALA A 34 -0.01 -5.54 -1.10
C ALA A 34 0.21 -5.31 0.41
N PHE A 35 -0.23 -6.25 1.24
CA PHE A 35 -0.02 -6.18 2.69
C PHE A 35 1.45 -6.34 3.07
N GLN A 36 2.19 -7.21 2.38
CA GLN A 36 3.63 -7.36 2.56
C GLN A 36 4.37 -6.06 2.19
N VAL A 37 4.01 -5.44 1.07
CA VAL A 37 4.58 -4.16 0.64
C VAL A 37 4.32 -3.08 1.69
N VAL A 38 3.07 -2.86 2.11
CA VAL A 38 2.76 -1.81 3.11
C VAL A 38 3.47 -2.03 4.44
N ASP A 39 3.60 -3.29 4.88
CA ASP A 39 4.31 -3.64 6.10
C ASP A 39 5.81 -3.32 6.03
N CYS A 40 6.45 -3.66 4.92
CA CYS A 40 7.86 -3.39 4.70
C CYS A 40 8.15 -1.90 4.50
N GLU A 41 7.32 -1.23 3.69
CA GLU A 41 7.52 0.14 3.26
C GLU A 41 7.25 1.15 4.38
N SER A 42 6.23 0.90 5.20
CA SER A 42 5.76 1.88 6.18
C SER A 42 5.52 1.34 7.58
N SER A 43 5.62 0.02 7.79
CA SER A 43 5.14 -0.64 9.01
C SER A 43 3.70 -0.21 9.37
N TRP A 44 2.86 -0.05 8.34
CA TRP A 44 1.48 0.45 8.45
C TRP A 44 1.33 1.88 9.00
N SER A 45 2.38 2.70 8.91
CA SER A 45 2.35 4.11 9.35
C SER A 45 2.01 5.04 8.16
N PRO A 46 0.83 5.67 8.12
CA PRO A 46 0.42 6.52 7.00
C PRO A 46 1.22 7.82 6.90
N ASP A 47 1.93 8.21 7.95
CA ASP A 47 2.82 9.36 8.05
C ASP A 47 4.30 9.00 7.83
N ALA A 48 4.62 7.76 7.43
CA ALA A 48 5.99 7.32 7.20
C ALA A 48 6.70 8.18 6.13
N ILE A 49 7.94 8.58 6.43
CA ILE A 49 8.84 9.29 5.51
C ILE A 49 10.20 8.60 5.57
N SER A 50 10.68 8.09 4.43
CA SER A 50 12.04 7.54 4.36
C SER A 50 13.10 8.65 4.26
N TRP A 51 14.35 8.28 4.52
CA TRP A 51 15.50 9.17 4.30
C TRP A 51 15.66 9.61 2.83
N ALA A 52 15.19 8.79 1.88
CA ALA A 52 15.20 9.08 0.44
C ALA A 52 14.00 9.95 0.01
N GLY A 53 13.04 10.19 0.90
CA GLY A 53 11.91 11.07 0.68
C GLY A 53 10.69 10.39 0.07
N SER A 54 10.58 9.06 0.09
CA SER A 54 9.31 8.35 -0.14
C SER A 54 8.34 8.56 1.03
N ARG A 55 7.03 8.53 0.76
CA ARG A 55 6.00 8.94 1.74
C ARG A 55 4.76 8.03 1.78
N GLY A 56 4.21 7.88 2.97
CA GLY A 56 2.96 7.19 3.26
C GLY A 56 3.03 5.66 3.13
N LEU A 57 1.88 5.01 3.11
CA LEU A 57 1.76 3.55 3.19
C LEU A 57 2.51 2.80 2.08
N MET A 58 2.41 3.28 0.85
CA MET A 58 3.05 2.70 -0.34
C MET A 58 4.40 3.35 -0.67
N GLN A 59 4.94 4.19 0.23
CA GLN A 59 6.22 4.89 0.07
C GLN A 59 6.40 5.54 -1.32
N LEU A 60 5.48 6.42 -1.68
CA LEU A 60 5.48 7.07 -2.99
C LEU A 60 6.50 8.21 -3.07
N MET A 61 7.35 8.18 -4.08
CA MET A 61 8.36 9.21 -4.35
C MET A 61 7.75 10.51 -4.93
N PRO A 62 8.39 11.69 -4.73
CA PRO A 62 7.93 12.97 -5.27
C PRO A 62 7.73 13.02 -6.78
N VAL A 63 8.41 12.16 -7.54
CA VAL A 63 8.24 12.05 -8.98
C VAL A 63 6.80 11.72 -9.39
N HIS A 64 5.99 11.17 -8.48
CA HIS A 64 4.57 10.88 -8.70
C HIS A 64 3.63 12.02 -8.28
N ALA A 65 4.15 13.18 -7.86
CA ALA A 65 3.34 14.32 -7.43
C ALA A 65 2.33 14.78 -8.49
N TRP A 66 2.65 14.62 -9.78
CA TRP A 66 1.73 14.94 -10.88
C TRP A 66 0.45 14.09 -10.86
N ARG A 67 0.49 12.86 -10.35
CA ARG A 67 -0.71 11.99 -10.23
C ARG A 67 -1.68 12.48 -9.16
N PHE A 68 -1.17 13.12 -8.11
CA PHE A 68 -1.97 13.82 -7.11
C PHE A 68 -2.58 15.08 -7.73
N ALA A 69 -1.75 15.90 -8.40
CA ALA A 69 -2.21 17.12 -9.05
C ALA A 69 -3.30 16.87 -10.11
N ALA A 70 -3.23 15.77 -10.86
CA ALA A 70 -4.24 15.35 -11.83
C ALA A 70 -5.64 15.14 -11.22
N ARG A 71 -5.72 14.95 -9.89
CA ARG A 71 -6.95 14.75 -9.12
C ARG A 71 -7.34 15.98 -8.29
N GLY A 72 -6.60 17.08 -8.44
CA GLY A 72 -6.76 18.27 -7.60
C GLY A 72 -6.23 18.09 -6.17
N TRP A 73 -5.31 17.14 -5.96
CA TRP A 73 -4.65 16.89 -4.67
C TRP A 73 -3.25 17.52 -4.64
N ASP A 74 -2.79 17.90 -3.45
CA ASP A 74 -1.43 18.37 -3.19
C ASP A 74 -0.59 17.22 -2.63
N TYR A 75 0.39 16.74 -3.41
CA TYR A 75 1.29 15.67 -2.98
C TYR A 75 1.92 15.90 -1.60
N TRP A 76 2.28 17.13 -1.23
CA TRP A 76 3.01 17.38 0.02
C TRP A 76 2.15 17.22 1.27
N VAL A 77 0.83 17.17 1.11
CA VAL A 77 -0.15 17.01 2.19
C VAL A 77 -0.91 15.70 2.03
N ASP A 78 -1.37 15.43 0.81
CA ASP A 78 -2.33 14.39 0.50
C ASP A 78 -1.70 13.02 0.30
N VAL A 79 -0.38 12.93 0.14
CA VAL A 79 0.34 11.65 0.13
C VAL A 79 0.26 10.91 1.47
N PHE A 80 -0.08 11.61 2.56
CA PHE A 80 -0.27 11.00 3.88
C PHE A 80 -1.74 10.62 4.16
N VAL A 81 -2.67 10.98 3.25
CA VAL A 81 -4.06 10.50 3.32
C VAL A 81 -4.08 9.06 2.80
N PRO A 82 -4.39 8.04 3.63
CA PRO A 82 -4.25 6.64 3.26
C PRO A 82 -4.95 6.27 1.95
N GLU A 83 -6.18 6.73 1.76
CA GLU A 83 -6.98 6.43 0.57
C GLU A 83 -6.32 6.98 -0.70
N ARG A 84 -5.71 8.16 -0.63
CA ARG A 84 -5.05 8.81 -1.77
C ARG A 84 -3.71 8.17 -2.05
N ASN A 85 -2.94 7.85 -1.02
CA ASN A 85 -1.66 7.15 -1.14
C ASN A 85 -1.85 5.78 -1.80
N VAL A 86 -2.78 4.98 -1.29
CA VAL A 86 -3.07 3.64 -1.81
C VAL A 86 -3.66 3.71 -3.22
N ALA A 87 -4.53 4.69 -3.53
CA ALA A 87 -5.04 4.90 -4.90
C ALA A 87 -3.91 5.11 -5.92
N ILE A 88 -2.96 5.99 -5.61
CA ILE A 88 -1.81 6.23 -6.50
C ILE A 88 -0.88 5.01 -6.55
N GLY A 89 -0.69 4.30 -5.44
CA GLY A 89 0.04 3.03 -5.40
C GLY A 89 -0.57 1.98 -6.33
N TYR A 90 -1.89 1.83 -6.32
CA TYR A 90 -2.60 0.90 -7.18
C TYR A 90 -2.47 1.26 -8.67
N GLU A 91 -2.53 2.55 -9.01
CA GLU A 91 -2.29 3.00 -10.39
C GLU A 91 -0.88 2.65 -10.89
N LEU A 92 0.14 2.84 -10.05
CA LEU A 92 1.51 2.47 -10.39
C LEU A 92 1.64 0.95 -10.56
N TRP A 93 0.98 0.18 -9.69
CA TRP A 93 0.92 -1.26 -9.81
C TRP A 93 0.24 -1.73 -11.10
N LEU A 94 -0.87 -1.11 -11.51
CA LEU A 94 -1.52 -1.44 -12.79
C LEU A 94 -0.60 -1.23 -14.00
N GLU A 95 0.29 -0.25 -13.93
CA GLU A 95 1.21 0.06 -15.03
C GLU A 95 2.45 -0.84 -15.05
N GLN A 96 2.95 -1.27 -13.88
CA GLN A 96 4.31 -1.82 -13.74
C GLN A 96 4.38 -3.09 -12.90
N GLY A 97 3.25 -3.57 -12.39
CA GLY A 97 3.22 -4.56 -11.32
C GLY A 97 3.97 -4.05 -10.08
N TRP A 98 4.56 -4.96 -9.33
CA TRP A 98 5.30 -4.63 -8.11
C TRP A 98 6.75 -4.19 -8.32
N VAL A 99 7.21 -4.07 -9.58
CA VAL A 99 8.58 -3.67 -9.92
C VAL A 99 9.08 -2.41 -9.19
N PRO A 100 8.24 -1.38 -8.92
CA PRO A 100 8.67 -0.19 -8.19
C PRO A 100 8.96 -0.38 -6.69
N TRP A 101 8.59 -1.53 -6.10
CA TRP A 101 8.74 -1.81 -4.67
C TRP A 101 9.77 -2.92 -4.45
N ASP A 102 10.66 -2.72 -3.49
CA ASP A 102 11.73 -3.68 -3.18
C ASP A 102 11.21 -4.87 -2.34
N CYS A 103 10.02 -4.75 -1.76
CA CYS A 103 9.48 -5.68 -0.75
C CYS A 103 8.35 -6.59 -1.25
N TYR A 104 8.41 -7.04 -2.51
CA TYR A 104 7.45 -7.98 -3.12
C TYR A 104 8.12 -9.30 -3.50
#